data_AF-A0A4S8N3H8-F1
#
_entry.id   AF-A0A4S8N3H8-F1
#
_cell.length_a   1.000
_cell.length_b   1.000
_cell.length_c   1.000
_cell.angle_alpha   90.00
_cell.angle_beta   90.00
_cell.angle_gamma   90.00
#
_symmetry.space_group_name_H-M   'P 1'
#
loop_
_entity.id
_entity.type
_entity.pdbx_description
1 polymer ?
#
loop_
_entity_poly.entity_id
_entity_poly.type
_entity_poly.pdbx_seq_one_letter_code
_entity_poly.pdbx_strand_id
1 'polypeptide(L)'
;MGSAVADLRHLLWFRAVTVRRPRAVRAALVAIVTVAVAAAVVPALVGASSATVDRWERALAPALAALVLVSVAGAAAGGGGRELLARDPASIHPISPVTDHLGALVLAPLNAGWLIQTVVLLQLVALVASPGGVVAVAGAQLVLLAWIVLATTLGQAVGWAVEWVRRGPAGVARVRVLIGAGVGVLAVVGAVPDWRGALVGWPARSTADALLGGALAQAVAVVALLAGSAFLVVLGAHLALLVARRPPRDEGRLETRTHPARDLPASDLAMMRRIDRASVWRSVPLRRGTIFLAVAPGVVALAGDLTWSALALMPGLVASGCVLLFGVNLWCLDGRGLLWRETLPVAPRVLVAARATVLAEILLAAGLLTLALGGIRAGVPHPTQALAVLLALVVVVGQAVSAGLRWSAAHPHAVDLRSARATPAPPLAMVGYSLRLALATTFTGLFFSTLAATGRADLAVALAVVLFAVSTVRILRAARRWSDPVQRAGVVAVVTA
;
A
#
# COMPACT_ATOMS: atom_id res chain seq x y z
N MET A 1 -14.37 -1.17 27.34
CA MET A 1 -13.58 -1.99 26.39
C MET A 1 -14.11 -3.42 26.27
N GLY A 2 -14.59 -4.06 27.34
CA GLY A 2 -15.06 -5.46 27.30
C GLY A 2 -16.14 -5.75 26.24
N SER A 3 -17.18 -4.91 26.12
CA SER A 3 -18.21 -5.05 25.08
C SER A 3 -17.65 -4.93 23.66
N ALA A 4 -16.76 -3.95 23.43
CA ALA A 4 -16.13 -3.75 22.12
C ALA A 4 -15.26 -4.94 21.67
N VAL A 5 -14.60 -5.62 22.61
CA VAL A 5 -13.84 -6.85 22.32
C VAL A 5 -14.77 -8.01 21.97
N ALA A 6 -15.90 -8.14 22.66
CA ALA A 6 -16.92 -9.13 22.33
C ALA A 6 -17.49 -8.87 20.92
N ASP A 7 -17.86 -7.63 20.60
CA ASP A 7 -18.35 -7.23 19.27
C ASP A 7 -17.33 -7.53 18.18
N LEU A 8 -16.05 -7.19 18.41
CA LEU A 8 -14.95 -7.52 17.50
C LEU A 8 -14.91 -9.02 17.21
N ARG A 9 -15.04 -9.87 18.23
CA ARG A 9 -15.06 -11.33 18.07
C ARG A 9 -16.22 -11.77 17.16
N HIS A 10 -17.42 -11.25 17.37
CA HIS A 10 -18.58 -11.57 16.54
C HIS A 10 -18.39 -11.11 15.09
N LEU A 11 -17.84 -9.92 14.87
CA LEU A 11 -17.54 -9.41 13.53
C LEU A 11 -16.47 -10.23 12.81
N LEU A 12 -15.41 -10.63 13.51
CA LEU A 12 -14.38 -11.51 12.95
C LEU A 12 -14.95 -12.89 12.62
N TRP A 13 -15.81 -13.44 13.47
CA TRP A 13 -16.51 -14.69 13.21
C TRP A 13 -17.43 -14.58 11.98
N PHE A 14 -18.22 -13.52 11.89
CA PHE A 14 -19.06 -13.24 10.72
C PHE A 14 -18.23 -13.18 9.43
N ARG A 15 -17.08 -12.50 9.44
CA ARG A 15 -16.16 -12.49 8.28
C ARG A 15 -15.59 -13.87 7.97
N ALA A 16 -15.24 -14.66 8.99
CA ALA A 16 -14.70 -16.00 8.79
C ALA A 16 -15.73 -16.95 8.16
N VAL A 17 -17.00 -16.86 8.55
CA VAL A 17 -18.10 -17.69 8.01
C VAL A 17 -18.48 -17.29 6.59
N THR A 18 -18.35 -16.00 6.25
CA THR A 18 -18.67 -15.48 4.91
C THR A 18 -17.56 -15.72 3.86
N VAL A 19 -16.45 -16.36 4.25
CA VAL A 19 -15.38 -16.74 3.31
C VAL A 19 -15.84 -17.85 2.37
N ARG A 20 -16.01 -17.53 1.08
CA ARG A 20 -16.40 -18.50 0.04
C ARG A 20 -15.41 -19.67 -0.15
N ARG A 21 -14.12 -19.48 0.15
CA ARG A 21 -13.05 -20.49 -0.03
C ARG A 21 -12.18 -20.64 1.22
N PRO A 22 -12.72 -21.26 2.30
CA PRO A 22 -12.04 -21.30 3.59
C PRO A 22 -10.72 -22.09 3.53
N ARG A 23 -10.65 -23.17 2.73
CA ARG A 23 -9.43 -23.96 2.54
C ARG A 23 -8.30 -23.15 1.90
N ALA A 24 -8.60 -22.35 0.88
CA ALA A 24 -7.61 -21.51 0.22
C ALA A 24 -7.09 -20.41 1.16
N VAL A 25 -7.97 -19.82 1.96
CA VAL A 25 -7.59 -18.85 3.00
C VAL A 25 -6.69 -19.49 4.05
N ARG A 26 -7.04 -20.67 4.55
CA ARG A 26 -6.19 -21.41 5.50
C ARG A 26 -4.82 -21.73 4.91
N ALA A 27 -4.77 -22.23 3.67
CA ALA A 27 -3.51 -22.51 2.99
C ALA A 27 -2.65 -21.25 2.82
N ALA A 28 -3.26 -20.11 2.48
CA ALA A 28 -2.55 -18.83 2.38
C ALA A 28 -2.00 -18.37 3.74
N LEU A 29 -2.80 -18.49 4.82
CA LEU A 29 -2.34 -18.16 6.17
C LEU A 29 -1.19 -19.07 6.63
N VAL A 30 -1.30 -20.38 6.39
CA VAL A 30 -0.23 -21.35 6.68
C VAL A 30 1.03 -20.96 5.91
N ALA A 31 0.94 -20.71 4.60
CA ALA A 31 2.10 -20.30 3.80
C ALA A 31 2.75 -19.01 4.34
N ILE A 32 1.96 -18.02 4.74
CA ILE A 32 2.46 -16.77 5.33
C ILE A 32 3.20 -17.04 6.65
N VAL A 33 2.60 -17.83 7.55
CA VAL A 33 3.21 -18.20 8.83
C VAL A 33 4.49 -19.00 8.61
N THR A 34 4.49 -19.97 7.70
CA THR A 34 5.67 -20.77 7.36
C THR A 34 6.81 -19.88 6.85
N VAL A 35 6.52 -18.92 5.96
CA VAL A 35 7.53 -17.98 5.46
C VAL A 35 8.06 -17.08 6.56
N ALA A 36 7.19 -16.58 7.44
CA ALA A 36 7.61 -15.73 8.56
C ALA A 36 8.49 -16.49 9.57
N VAL A 37 8.11 -17.73 9.92
CA VAL A 37 8.90 -18.61 10.79
C VAL A 37 10.23 -18.97 10.14
N ALA A 38 10.23 -19.33 8.86
CA ALA A 38 11.46 -19.61 8.12
C ALA A 38 12.39 -18.38 8.10
N ALA A 39 11.85 -17.18 7.84
CA ALA A 39 12.61 -15.94 7.89
C ALA A 39 13.21 -15.68 9.28
N ALA A 40 12.47 -15.94 10.36
CA ALA A 40 12.93 -15.72 11.72
C ALA A 40 13.97 -16.73 12.23
N VAL A 41 14.02 -17.94 11.65
CA VAL A 41 14.81 -19.06 12.18
C VAL A 41 15.96 -19.48 11.26
N VAL A 42 15.73 -19.57 9.95
CA VAL A 42 16.72 -20.12 9.00
C VAL A 42 18.07 -19.37 9.03
N PRO A 43 18.13 -18.02 9.05
CA PRO A 43 19.40 -17.31 9.11
C PRO A 43 20.24 -17.68 10.35
N ALA A 44 19.59 -17.95 11.48
CA ALA A 44 20.26 -18.36 12.71
C ALA A 44 20.83 -19.79 12.64
N LEU A 45 20.22 -20.67 11.84
CA LEU A 45 20.68 -22.05 11.66
C LEU A 45 21.83 -22.14 10.64
N VAL A 46 21.79 -21.32 9.59
CA VAL A 46 22.81 -21.31 8.53
C VAL A 46 24.05 -20.53 8.96
N GLY A 47 23.87 -19.51 9.79
CA GLY A 47 24.93 -18.57 10.17
C GLY A 47 25.30 -17.62 9.02
N ALA A 48 26.00 -16.56 9.36
CA ALA A 48 26.49 -15.56 8.40
C ALA A 48 27.92 -15.16 8.71
N SER A 49 28.66 -14.74 7.68
CA SER A 49 30.00 -14.18 7.89
C SER A 49 29.94 -12.87 8.68
N SER A 50 30.97 -12.58 9.48
CA SER A 50 31.09 -11.35 10.27
C SER A 50 30.90 -10.09 9.41
N ALA A 51 31.54 -10.03 8.24
CA ALA A 51 31.37 -8.91 7.30
C ALA A 51 29.91 -8.70 6.83
N THR A 52 29.12 -9.78 6.74
CA THR A 52 27.71 -9.70 6.41
C THR A 52 26.90 -9.16 7.58
N VAL A 53 27.18 -9.65 8.79
CA VAL A 53 26.55 -9.19 10.04
C VAL A 53 26.79 -7.69 10.24
N ASP A 54 28.04 -7.23 10.20
CA ASP A 54 28.41 -5.81 10.41
C ASP A 54 27.75 -4.86 9.40
N ARG A 55 27.56 -5.32 8.16
CA ARG A 55 26.86 -4.55 7.13
C ARG A 55 25.39 -4.38 7.48
N TRP A 56 24.74 -5.46 7.89
CA TRP A 56 23.29 -5.49 8.13
C TRP A 56 22.89 -4.95 9.49
N GLU A 57 23.77 -5.04 10.49
CA GLU A 57 23.62 -4.39 11.78
C GLU A 57 23.42 -2.87 11.64
N ARG A 58 24.25 -2.21 10.82
CA ARG A 58 24.13 -0.78 10.52
C ARG A 58 22.80 -0.40 9.84
N ALA A 59 22.15 -1.36 9.18
CA ALA A 59 20.86 -1.16 8.54
C ALA A 59 19.65 -1.41 9.47
N LEU A 60 19.87 -1.99 10.65
CA LEU A 60 18.81 -2.42 11.55
C LEU A 60 17.95 -1.25 12.06
N ALA A 61 18.58 -0.26 12.68
CA ALA A 61 17.86 0.90 13.21
C ALA A 61 17.11 1.69 12.10
N PRO A 62 17.71 1.98 10.92
CA PRO A 62 16.97 2.53 9.77
C PRO A 62 15.76 1.67 9.35
N ALA A 63 15.90 0.35 9.32
CA ALA A 63 14.81 -0.55 8.92
C ALA A 63 13.66 -0.54 9.96
N LEU A 64 13.98 -0.49 11.25
CA LEU A 64 12.98 -0.34 12.32
C LEU A 64 12.23 1.00 12.22
N ALA A 65 12.94 2.09 11.94
CA ALA A 65 12.34 3.41 11.71
C ALA A 65 11.45 3.42 10.46
N ALA A 66 11.88 2.78 9.37
CA ALA A 66 11.11 2.65 8.15
C ALA A 66 9.76 1.94 8.39
N LEU A 67 9.73 0.89 9.22
CA LEU A 67 8.49 0.22 9.60
C LEU A 67 7.51 1.17 10.31
N VAL A 68 7.99 2.01 11.23
CA VAL A 68 7.17 3.02 11.91
C VAL A 68 6.59 4.01 10.89
N LEU A 69 7.43 4.54 10.01
CA LEU A 69 7.00 5.49 8.97
C LEU A 69 5.93 4.88 8.05
N VAL A 70 6.11 3.64 7.60
CA VAL A 70 5.13 2.93 6.77
C VAL A 70 3.83 2.70 7.53
N SER A 71 3.90 2.32 8.81
CA SER A 71 2.73 2.08 9.66
C SER A 71 1.93 3.36 9.89
N VAL A 72 2.60 4.46 10.22
CA VAL A 72 1.99 5.78 10.43
C VAL A 72 1.40 6.33 9.14
N ALA A 73 2.17 6.33 8.05
CA ALA A 73 1.72 6.85 6.77
C ALA A 73 0.53 6.06 6.21
N GLY A 74 0.59 4.72 6.31
CA GLY A 74 -0.50 3.83 5.90
C GLY A 74 -1.78 4.09 6.67
N ALA A 75 -1.71 4.21 8.00
CA ALA A 75 -2.87 4.49 8.83
C ALA A 75 -3.43 5.91 8.61
N ALA A 76 -2.59 6.92 8.44
CA ALA A 76 -3.00 8.30 8.18
C ALA A 76 -3.64 8.49 6.79
N ALA A 77 -3.12 7.79 5.77
CA ALA A 77 -3.70 7.75 4.43
C ALA A 77 -5.06 7.04 4.45
N GLY A 78 -5.13 5.90 5.14
CA GLY A 78 -6.34 5.10 5.32
C GLY A 78 -7.27 5.57 6.43
N GLY A 79 -7.21 6.83 6.89
CA GLY A 79 -8.21 7.43 7.79
C GLY A 79 -8.37 6.76 9.17
N GLY A 80 -7.29 6.21 9.75
CA GLY A 80 -7.36 5.45 11.01
C GLY A 80 -7.45 3.93 10.80
N GLY A 81 -7.00 3.45 9.63
CA GLY A 81 -6.92 2.03 9.31
C GLY A 81 -8.14 1.48 8.57
N ARG A 82 -8.24 0.15 8.50
CA ARG A 82 -9.26 -0.54 7.72
C ARG A 82 -10.51 -0.78 8.56
N GLU A 83 -11.67 -0.56 7.95
CA GLU A 83 -12.96 -0.94 8.54
C GLU A 83 -13.14 -2.47 8.52
N LEU A 84 -13.74 -3.03 9.57
CA LEU A 84 -14.11 -4.44 9.61
C LEU A 84 -15.25 -4.76 8.63
N LEU A 85 -16.25 -3.89 8.59
CA LEU A 85 -17.41 -3.93 7.71
C LEU A 85 -17.66 -2.53 7.17
N ALA A 86 -18.11 -2.45 5.92
CA ALA A 86 -18.55 -1.19 5.34
C ALA A 86 -19.75 -0.62 6.13
N ARG A 87 -19.84 0.70 6.24
CA ARG A 87 -20.91 1.37 6.99
C ARG A 87 -22.30 1.14 6.41
N ASP A 88 -22.44 1.12 5.09
CA ASP A 88 -23.76 0.99 4.43
C ASP A 88 -24.45 -0.35 4.76
N PRO A 89 -23.80 -1.53 4.64
CA PRO A 89 -24.36 -2.79 5.11
C PRO A 89 -24.56 -2.87 6.63
N ALA A 90 -23.79 -2.11 7.41
CA ALA A 90 -23.86 -2.08 8.87
C ALA A 90 -24.83 -1.02 9.43
N SER A 91 -25.60 -0.34 8.58
CA SER A 91 -26.53 0.72 8.99
C SER A 91 -27.57 0.28 10.02
N ILE A 92 -27.96 -0.99 10.01
CA ILE A 92 -28.93 -1.59 10.96
C ILE A 92 -28.24 -1.99 12.28
N HIS A 93 -26.93 -2.23 12.27
CA HIS A 93 -26.13 -2.65 13.42
C HIS A 93 -24.88 -1.77 13.57
N PRO A 94 -25.03 -0.54 14.11
CA PRO A 94 -23.95 0.42 14.17
C PRO A 94 -22.78 -0.11 15.01
N ILE A 95 -21.59 -0.11 14.40
CA ILE A 95 -20.36 -0.58 15.03
C ILE A 95 -19.76 0.57 15.86
N SER A 96 -19.46 0.31 17.13
CA SER A 96 -18.80 1.29 18.01
C SER A 96 -17.43 1.72 17.44
N PRO A 97 -17.04 3.01 17.54
CA PRO A 97 -15.72 3.48 17.11
C PRO A 97 -14.55 2.73 17.76
N VAL A 98 -14.73 2.26 19.00
CA VAL A 98 -13.71 1.47 19.71
C VAL A 98 -13.56 0.09 19.08
N THR A 99 -14.67 -0.58 18.76
CA THR A 99 -14.66 -1.87 18.05
C THR A 99 -14.00 -1.74 16.68
N ASP A 100 -14.29 -0.65 15.96
CA ASP A 100 -13.70 -0.35 14.66
C ASP A 100 -12.18 -0.08 14.76
N HIS A 101 -11.73 0.66 15.78
CA HIS A 101 -10.31 0.85 16.09
C HIS A 101 -9.58 -0.48 16.37
N LEU A 102 -10.14 -1.33 17.24
CA LEU A 102 -9.55 -2.63 17.53
C LEU A 102 -9.56 -3.55 16.29
N GLY A 103 -10.61 -3.46 15.48
CA GLY A 103 -10.69 -4.10 14.18
C GLY A 103 -9.57 -3.70 13.23
N ALA A 104 -9.32 -2.39 13.12
CA ALA A 104 -8.24 -1.86 12.30
C ALA A 104 -6.86 -2.36 12.76
N LEU A 105 -6.64 -2.49 14.07
CA LEU A 105 -5.42 -3.10 14.64
C LEU A 105 -5.27 -4.57 14.25
N VAL A 106 -6.33 -5.37 14.41
CA VAL A 106 -6.30 -6.81 14.05
C VAL A 106 -6.12 -7.01 12.54
N LEU A 107 -6.64 -6.11 11.72
CA LEU A 107 -6.49 -6.17 10.26
C LEU A 107 -5.19 -5.55 9.73
N ALA A 108 -4.42 -4.83 10.55
CA ALA A 108 -3.19 -4.18 10.13
C ALA A 108 -2.13 -5.19 9.62
N PRO A 109 -1.92 -6.36 10.26
CA PRO A 109 -1.01 -7.39 9.76
C PRO A 109 -1.35 -7.96 8.38
N LEU A 110 -2.61 -7.81 7.95
CA LEU A 110 -3.06 -8.24 6.62
C LEU A 110 -2.78 -7.19 5.53
N ASN A 111 -2.03 -6.13 5.84
CA ASN A 111 -1.54 -5.18 4.85
C ASN A 111 -0.25 -5.73 4.22
N ALA A 112 -0.20 -5.81 2.89
CA ALA A 112 0.99 -6.27 2.17
C ALA A 112 2.25 -5.45 2.53
N GLY A 113 2.11 -4.13 2.70
CA GLY A 113 3.22 -3.27 3.13
C GLY A 113 3.74 -3.62 4.52
N TRP A 114 2.84 -4.01 5.45
CA TRP A 114 3.23 -4.48 6.78
C TRP A 114 3.88 -5.86 6.70
N LEU A 115 3.28 -6.79 5.94
CA LEU A 115 3.70 -8.18 5.89
C LEU A 115 5.09 -8.36 5.28
N ILE A 116 5.35 -7.70 4.15
CA ILE A 116 6.65 -7.78 3.47
C ILE A 116 7.75 -7.19 4.36
N GLN A 117 7.52 -6.02 4.94
CA GLN A 117 8.49 -5.36 5.82
C GLN A 117 8.77 -6.18 7.09
N THR A 118 7.73 -6.78 7.67
CA THR A 118 7.86 -7.64 8.85
C THR A 118 8.68 -8.88 8.54
N VAL A 119 8.41 -9.58 7.44
CA VAL A 119 9.19 -10.77 7.05
C VAL A 119 10.67 -10.42 6.81
N VAL A 120 10.95 -9.29 6.15
CA VAL A 120 12.33 -8.83 5.94
C VAL A 120 13.01 -8.49 7.27
N LEU A 121 12.32 -7.85 8.20
CA LEU A 121 12.87 -7.54 9.53
C LEU A 121 13.11 -8.80 10.37
N LEU A 122 12.20 -9.78 10.34
CA LEU A 122 12.39 -11.08 10.99
C LEU A 122 13.68 -11.74 10.50
N GLN A 123 13.90 -11.72 9.18
CA GLN A 123 15.13 -12.23 8.56
C GLN A 123 16.37 -11.44 8.96
N LEU A 124 16.29 -10.11 8.94
CA LEU A 124 17.40 -9.23 9.28
C LEU A 124 17.84 -9.42 10.74
N VAL A 125 16.89 -9.46 11.68
CA VAL A 125 17.18 -9.68 13.09
C VAL A 125 17.75 -11.08 13.34
N ALA A 126 17.21 -12.12 12.68
CA ALA A 126 17.75 -13.46 12.77
C ALA A 126 19.21 -13.53 12.29
N LEU A 127 19.52 -12.80 11.21
CA LEU A 127 20.86 -12.73 10.62
C LEU A 127 21.86 -12.01 11.53
N VAL A 128 21.47 -10.85 12.07
CA VAL A 128 22.37 -10.03 12.90
C VAL A 128 22.57 -10.64 14.29
N ALA A 129 21.53 -11.25 14.87
CA ALA A 129 21.61 -11.90 16.18
C ALA A 129 22.20 -13.32 16.13
N SER A 130 22.44 -13.90 14.94
CA SER A 130 22.95 -15.27 14.79
C SER A 130 24.24 -15.57 15.56
N PRO A 131 25.22 -14.64 15.71
CA PRO A 131 26.45 -14.91 16.47
C PRO A 131 26.19 -15.24 17.95
N GLY A 132 25.09 -14.77 18.53
CA GLY A 132 24.70 -15.05 19.92
C GLY A 132 24.00 -16.40 20.12
N GLY A 133 23.82 -17.19 19.05
CA GLY A 133 23.13 -18.49 19.10
C GLY A 133 21.59 -18.39 19.20
N VAL A 134 20.94 -19.54 19.29
CA VAL A 134 19.47 -19.67 19.18
C VAL A 134 18.73 -18.90 20.28
N VAL A 135 19.26 -18.87 21.51
CA VAL A 135 18.63 -18.17 22.63
C VAL A 135 18.67 -16.65 22.43
N ALA A 136 19.80 -16.10 21.98
CA ALA A 136 19.93 -14.68 21.70
C ALA A 136 19.02 -14.26 20.53
N VAL A 137 18.93 -15.09 19.50
CA VAL A 137 18.01 -14.88 18.37
C VAL A 137 16.56 -14.90 18.87
N ALA A 138 16.17 -15.85 19.71
CA ALA A 138 14.80 -15.90 20.24
C ALA A 138 14.46 -14.64 21.04
N GLY A 139 15.36 -14.18 21.92
CA GLY A 139 15.19 -12.94 22.67
C GLY A 139 15.10 -11.70 21.76
N ALA A 140 15.95 -11.61 20.74
CA ALA A 140 15.90 -10.54 19.76
C ALA A 140 14.58 -10.56 18.95
N GLN A 141 14.10 -11.73 18.53
CA GLN A 141 12.82 -11.85 17.84
C GLN A 141 11.65 -11.38 18.73
N LEU A 142 11.68 -11.63 20.04
CA LEU A 142 10.65 -11.11 20.96
C LEU A 142 10.65 -9.58 21.04
N VAL A 143 11.82 -8.95 21.13
CA VAL A 143 11.95 -7.49 21.09
C VAL A 143 11.42 -6.94 19.76
N LEU A 144 11.77 -7.56 18.64
CA LEU A 144 11.30 -7.16 17.32
C LEU A 144 9.77 -7.27 17.22
N LEU A 145 9.17 -8.38 17.67
CA LEU A 145 7.73 -8.56 17.67
C LEU A 145 7.02 -7.50 18.53
N ALA A 146 7.57 -7.19 19.72
CA ALA A 146 7.05 -6.12 20.56
C ALA A 146 7.18 -4.74 19.88
N TRP A 147 8.28 -4.48 19.16
CA TRP A 147 8.46 -3.27 18.36
C TRP A 147 7.44 -3.17 17.23
N ILE A 148 7.17 -4.26 16.52
CA ILE A 148 6.18 -4.30 15.44
C ILE A 148 4.78 -3.97 15.98
N VAL A 149 4.42 -4.49 17.16
CA VAL A 149 3.15 -4.17 17.84
C VAL A 149 3.11 -2.68 18.21
N LEU A 150 4.20 -2.14 18.75
CA LEU A 150 4.30 -0.71 19.08
C LEU A 150 4.15 0.16 17.82
N ALA A 151 4.89 -0.13 16.76
CA ALA A 151 4.84 0.60 15.50
C ALA A 151 3.42 0.57 14.89
N THR A 152 2.74 -0.57 14.99
CA THR A 152 1.37 -0.75 14.49
C THR A 152 0.36 0.07 15.31
N THR A 153 0.45 0.01 16.64
CA THR A 153 -0.44 0.75 17.54
C THR A 153 -0.20 2.25 17.47
N LEU A 154 1.06 2.69 17.36
CA LEU A 154 1.45 4.08 17.11
C LEU A 154 0.86 4.57 15.78
N GLY A 155 1.02 3.78 14.72
CA GLY A 155 0.46 4.10 13.41
C GLY A 155 -1.05 4.34 13.48
N GLN A 156 -1.79 3.45 14.14
CA GLN A 156 -3.23 3.63 14.33
C GLN A 156 -3.57 4.88 15.16
N ALA A 157 -2.93 5.09 16.31
CA ALA A 157 -3.17 6.27 17.14
C ALA A 157 -2.93 7.57 16.36
N VAL A 158 -1.82 7.66 15.62
CA VAL A 158 -1.53 8.82 14.76
C VAL A 158 -2.55 8.93 13.61
N GLY A 159 -2.95 7.82 13.00
CA GLY A 159 -3.97 7.80 11.95
C GLY A 159 -5.30 8.40 12.42
N TRP A 160 -5.75 8.04 13.62
CA TRP A 160 -6.95 8.59 14.25
C TRP A 160 -6.78 10.06 14.65
N ALA A 161 -5.60 10.46 15.13
CA ALA A 161 -5.29 11.87 15.40
C ALA A 161 -5.33 12.72 14.12
N VAL A 162 -4.74 12.24 13.03
CA VAL A 162 -4.78 12.91 11.72
C VAL A 162 -6.22 13.03 11.23
N GLU A 163 -7.04 11.99 11.35
CA GLU A 163 -8.44 12.04 10.96
C GLU A 163 -9.25 13.02 11.83
N TRP A 164 -8.95 13.09 13.13
CA TRP A 164 -9.55 14.09 14.02
C TRP A 164 -9.25 15.51 13.55
N VAL A 165 -7.98 15.82 13.29
CA VAL A 165 -7.56 17.13 12.73
C VAL A 165 -8.23 17.38 11.39
N ARG A 166 -8.26 16.38 10.51
CA ARG A 166 -8.83 16.47 9.16
C ARG A 166 -10.32 16.81 9.17
N ARG A 167 -11.09 16.24 10.11
CA ARG A 167 -12.50 16.56 10.35
C ARG A 167 -12.72 17.84 11.15
N GLY A 168 -11.67 18.59 11.49
CA GLY A 168 -11.76 19.93 12.08
C GLY A 168 -12.03 21.05 11.05
N PRO A 169 -12.25 22.29 11.51
CA PRO A 169 -12.32 23.45 10.61
C PRO A 169 -10.96 23.64 9.91
N ALA A 170 -10.99 23.87 8.59
CA ALA A 170 -9.80 23.90 7.73
C ALA A 170 -8.90 22.64 7.83
N GLY A 171 -9.42 21.51 8.34
CA GLY A 171 -8.63 20.34 8.68
C GLY A 171 -7.83 19.75 7.52
N VAL A 172 -8.42 19.71 6.32
CA VAL A 172 -7.73 19.22 5.11
C VAL A 172 -6.51 20.08 4.77
N ALA A 173 -6.61 21.40 4.87
CA ALA A 173 -5.48 22.30 4.60
C ALA A 173 -4.38 22.10 5.64
N ARG A 174 -4.73 22.03 6.93
CA ARG A 174 -3.76 21.78 8.01
C ARG A 174 -3.01 20.46 7.83
N VAL A 175 -3.73 19.38 7.52
CA VAL A 175 -3.10 18.08 7.27
C VAL A 175 -2.16 18.13 6.05
N ARG A 176 -2.54 18.84 4.98
CA ARG A 176 -1.64 19.02 3.81
C ARG A 176 -0.38 19.79 4.17
N VAL A 177 -0.50 20.86 4.95
CA VAL A 177 0.66 21.64 5.42
C VAL A 177 1.55 20.78 6.30
N LEU A 178 0.98 20.02 7.24
CA LEU A 178 1.75 19.13 8.12
C LEU A 178 2.46 18.01 7.33
N ILE A 179 1.79 17.40 6.36
CA ILE A 179 2.41 16.39 5.49
C ILE A 179 3.50 17.03 4.64
N GLY A 180 3.23 18.19 4.02
CA GLY A 180 4.21 18.91 3.22
C GLY A 180 5.45 19.32 4.03
N ALA A 181 5.24 19.83 5.24
CA ALA A 181 6.31 20.15 6.17
C ALA A 181 7.10 18.89 6.58
N GLY A 182 6.41 17.79 6.91
CA GLY A 182 7.06 16.52 7.25
C GLY A 182 7.90 15.97 6.10
N VAL A 183 7.38 15.99 4.87
CA VAL A 183 8.13 15.60 3.66
C VAL A 183 9.32 16.54 3.43
N GLY A 184 9.13 17.85 3.60
CA GLY A 184 10.21 18.83 3.48
C GLY A 184 11.33 18.59 4.49
N VAL A 185 10.98 18.34 5.76
CA VAL A 185 11.94 17.98 6.81
C VAL A 185 12.67 16.70 6.45
N LEU A 186 11.98 15.63 6.03
CA LEU A 186 12.63 14.39 5.62
C LEU A 186 13.59 14.59 4.44
N ALA A 187 13.21 15.43 3.48
CA ALA A 187 14.07 15.77 2.34
C ALA A 187 15.33 16.53 2.78
N VAL A 188 15.19 17.54 3.66
CA VAL A 188 16.33 18.31 4.21
C VAL A 188 17.25 17.41 5.02
N VAL A 189 16.69 16.62 5.93
CA VAL A 189 17.47 15.71 6.79
C VAL A 189 18.16 14.62 5.96
N GLY A 190 17.53 14.12 4.89
CA GLY A 190 18.17 13.17 3.95
C GLY A 190 19.24 13.80 3.06
N ALA A 191 19.13 15.10 2.78
CA ALA A 191 20.11 15.85 2.00
C ALA A 191 21.39 16.12 2.79
N VAL A 192 21.28 16.42 4.09
CA VAL A 192 22.42 16.76 4.97
C VAL A 192 23.04 15.50 5.58
N PRO A 193 24.29 15.12 5.23
CA PRO A 193 24.92 13.87 5.70
C PRO A 193 24.92 13.70 7.22
N ASP A 194 25.25 14.77 7.94
CA ASP A 194 25.33 14.78 9.41
C ASP A 194 23.99 14.55 10.09
N TRP A 195 22.89 14.92 9.41
CA TRP A 195 21.54 14.85 9.97
C TRP A 195 20.82 13.55 9.60
N ARG A 196 21.35 12.76 8.66
CA ARG A 196 20.79 11.44 8.33
C ARG A 196 20.69 10.53 9.54
N GLY A 197 21.62 10.69 10.48
CA GLY A 197 21.54 10.02 11.77
C GLY A 197 20.22 10.32 12.50
N ALA A 198 19.73 11.55 12.46
CA ALA A 198 18.49 11.96 13.11
C ALA A 198 17.22 11.34 12.48
N LEU A 199 17.27 10.88 11.22
CA LEU A 199 16.18 10.08 10.62
C LEU A 199 15.97 8.76 11.35
N VAL A 200 17.05 8.21 11.88
CA VAL A 200 17.05 7.03 12.73
C VAL A 200 16.91 7.51 14.17
N GLY A 201 15.70 7.94 14.53
CA GLY A 201 15.43 8.56 15.83
C GLY A 201 15.71 7.67 17.05
N TRP A 202 15.69 8.31 18.23
CA TRP A 202 15.98 7.70 19.54
C TRP A 202 15.21 6.41 19.85
N PRO A 203 13.94 6.19 19.43
CA PRO A 203 13.26 4.91 19.68
C PRO A 203 13.79 3.75 18.83
N ALA A 204 14.16 3.99 17.57
CA ALA A 204 14.61 2.92 16.67
C ALA A 204 16.03 2.46 16.97
N ARG A 205 16.92 3.40 17.35
CA ARG A 205 18.29 3.09 17.79
C ARG A 205 18.31 2.32 19.09
N SER A 206 17.63 2.82 20.13
CA SER A 206 17.57 2.13 21.43
C SER A 206 16.97 0.73 21.31
N THR A 207 16.01 0.52 20.40
CA THR A 207 15.47 -0.82 20.13
C THR A 207 16.48 -1.70 19.40
N ALA A 208 17.24 -1.16 18.43
CA ALA A 208 18.34 -1.89 17.78
C ALA A 208 19.43 -2.30 18.79
N ASP A 209 19.79 -1.41 19.70
CA ASP A 209 20.75 -1.69 20.77
C ASP A 209 20.21 -2.77 21.72
N ALA A 210 18.93 -2.69 22.09
CA ALA A 210 18.30 -3.69 22.95
C ALA A 210 18.14 -5.07 22.27
N LEU A 211 17.94 -5.11 20.95
CA LEU A 211 17.89 -6.35 20.17
C LEU A 211 19.19 -7.14 20.30
N LEU A 212 20.32 -6.44 20.24
CA LEU A 212 21.67 -7.02 20.29
C LEU A 212 22.25 -7.07 21.71
N GLY A 213 21.54 -6.53 22.68
CA GLY A 213 21.90 -6.59 24.10
C GLY A 213 21.69 -7.97 24.72
N GLY A 214 22.02 -8.07 26.01
CA GLY A 214 21.79 -9.28 26.79
C GLY A 214 20.31 -9.51 27.16
N ALA A 215 20.01 -10.69 27.71
CA ALA A 215 18.65 -11.12 28.05
C ALA A 215 17.88 -10.12 28.93
N LEU A 216 18.54 -9.46 29.88
CA LEU A 216 17.91 -8.42 30.72
C LEU A 216 17.49 -7.20 29.89
N ALA A 217 18.36 -6.70 29.00
CA ALA A 217 18.05 -5.57 28.13
C ALA A 217 16.89 -5.90 27.19
N GLN A 218 16.89 -7.11 26.62
CA GLN A 218 15.80 -7.62 25.80
C GLN A 218 14.48 -7.72 26.59
N ALA A 219 14.50 -8.27 27.80
CA ALA A 219 13.31 -8.39 28.64
C ALA A 219 12.73 -7.01 29.02
N VAL A 220 13.58 -6.07 29.43
CA VAL A 220 13.18 -4.69 29.74
C VAL A 220 12.58 -4.02 28.50
N ALA A 221 13.21 -4.17 27.34
CA ALA A 221 12.69 -3.62 26.09
C ALA A 221 11.32 -4.22 25.72
N VAL A 222 11.13 -5.54 25.81
CA VAL A 222 9.84 -6.18 25.57
C VAL A 222 8.76 -5.58 26.47
N VAL A 223 9.01 -5.49 27.78
CA VAL A 223 8.03 -4.92 28.73
C VAL A 223 7.72 -3.46 28.40
N ALA A 224 8.73 -2.63 28.14
CA ALA A 224 8.54 -1.22 27.81
C ALA A 224 7.75 -1.03 26.50
N LEU A 225 8.08 -1.81 25.46
CA LEU A 225 7.41 -1.75 24.16
C LEU A 225 5.95 -2.24 24.25
N LEU A 226 5.67 -3.27 25.03
CA LEU A 226 4.31 -3.76 25.27
C LEU A 226 3.48 -2.77 26.10
N ALA A 227 4.08 -2.17 27.14
CA ALA A 227 3.41 -1.14 27.94
C ALA A 227 3.08 0.10 27.08
N GLY A 228 4.02 0.55 26.26
CA GLY A 228 3.79 1.62 25.28
C GLY A 228 2.69 1.27 24.28
N SER A 229 2.65 0.03 23.81
CA SER A 229 1.61 -0.46 22.90
C SER A 229 0.23 -0.42 23.56
N ALA A 230 0.10 -0.89 24.80
CA ALA A 230 -1.16 -0.86 25.54
C ALA A 230 -1.67 0.59 25.73
N PHE A 231 -0.78 1.51 26.08
CA PHE A 231 -1.10 2.94 26.16
C PHE A 231 -1.61 3.49 24.81
N LEU A 232 -0.92 3.18 23.71
CA LEU A 232 -1.29 3.65 22.37
C LEU A 232 -2.62 3.07 21.87
N VAL A 233 -2.98 1.84 22.26
CA VAL A 233 -4.32 1.26 21.99
C VAL A 233 -5.40 2.07 22.70
N VAL A 234 -5.20 2.41 23.98
CA VAL A 234 -6.16 3.23 24.74
C VAL A 234 -6.27 4.63 24.14
N LEU A 235 -5.14 5.25 23.81
CA LEU A 235 -5.11 6.56 23.16
C LEU A 235 -5.82 6.54 21.79
N GLY A 236 -5.55 5.52 20.97
CA GLY A 236 -6.19 5.33 19.67
C GLY A 236 -7.70 5.15 19.78
N ALA A 237 -8.17 4.38 20.77
CA ALA A 237 -9.59 4.24 21.06
C ALA A 237 -10.24 5.57 21.49
N HIS A 238 -9.55 6.36 22.33
CA HIS A 238 -10.02 7.69 22.72
C HIS A 238 -10.12 8.63 21.51
N LEU A 239 -9.09 8.65 20.64
CA LEU A 239 -9.09 9.45 19.43
C LEU A 239 -10.20 9.02 18.45
N ALA A 240 -10.47 7.72 18.31
CA ALA A 240 -11.57 7.21 17.50
C ALA A 240 -12.94 7.73 18.00
N LEU A 241 -13.15 7.76 19.32
CA LEU A 241 -14.35 8.36 19.93
C LEU A 241 -14.45 9.87 19.64
N LEU A 242 -13.34 10.60 19.72
CA LEU A 242 -13.32 12.03 19.39
C LEU A 242 -13.61 12.28 17.91
N VAL A 243 -13.12 11.42 17.01
CA VAL A 243 -13.40 11.47 15.56
C VAL A 243 -14.87 11.24 15.27
N ALA A 244 -15.52 10.31 15.97
CA ALA A 244 -16.93 10.00 15.80
C ALA A 244 -17.85 11.20 16.12
N ARG A 245 -17.42 12.10 16.99
CA ARG A 245 -18.13 13.35 17.31
C ARG A 245 -18.06 14.41 16.20
N ARG A 246 -17.26 14.20 15.16
CA ARG A 246 -17.10 15.15 14.04
C ARG A 246 -17.68 14.57 12.74
N PRO A 247 -18.43 15.38 11.97
CA PRO A 247 -19.01 14.92 10.71
C PRO A 247 -17.91 14.56 9.71
N PRO A 248 -18.07 13.48 8.92
CA PRO A 248 -17.11 13.07 7.90
C PRO A 248 -17.22 14.00 6.67
N ARG A 249 -16.68 15.23 6.79
CA ARG A 249 -16.87 16.30 5.79
C ARG A 249 -16.46 15.93 4.36
N ASP A 250 -15.40 15.15 4.19
CA ASP A 250 -14.95 14.73 2.85
C ASP A 250 -15.95 13.77 2.18
N GLU A 251 -16.59 12.89 2.95
CA GLU A 251 -17.62 11.94 2.49
C GLU A 251 -18.94 12.69 2.24
N GLY A 252 -19.40 13.48 3.21
CA GLY A 252 -20.64 14.27 3.08
C GLY A 252 -20.60 15.30 1.94
N ARG A 253 -19.43 15.87 1.62
CA ARG A 253 -19.27 16.76 0.45
C ARG A 253 -19.47 16.06 -0.88
N LEU A 254 -19.22 14.75 -0.97
CA LEU A 254 -19.47 13.99 -2.19
C LEU A 254 -20.96 13.81 -2.44
N GLU A 255 -21.73 13.62 -1.36
CA GLU A 255 -23.17 13.35 -1.42
C GLU A 255 -24.01 14.63 -1.55
N THR A 256 -23.55 15.74 -0.97
CA THR A 256 -24.34 16.98 -0.87
C THR A 256 -23.99 18.05 -1.91
N ARG A 257 -22.89 17.89 -2.67
CA ARG A 257 -22.50 18.89 -3.67
C ARG A 257 -23.31 18.76 -4.93
N THR A 258 -24.00 19.84 -5.28
CA THR A 258 -24.52 20.06 -6.62
C THR A 258 -23.37 20.45 -7.55
N HIS A 259 -23.42 19.94 -8.77
CA HIS A 259 -22.48 20.28 -9.82
C HIS A 259 -23.26 20.85 -11.00
N PRO A 260 -22.86 21.99 -11.58
CA PRO A 260 -23.47 22.47 -12.81
C PRO A 260 -23.26 21.42 -13.90
N ALA A 261 -24.26 21.30 -14.78
CA ALA A 261 -24.12 20.52 -16.00
C ALA A 261 -22.90 21.06 -16.78
N ARG A 262 -22.08 20.14 -17.31
CA ARG A 262 -20.92 20.48 -18.14
C ARG A 262 -21.25 20.16 -19.58
N ASP A 263 -20.59 20.86 -20.49
CA ASP A 263 -20.73 20.61 -21.93
C ASP A 263 -20.48 19.14 -22.28
N LEU A 264 -21.29 18.65 -23.22
CA LEU A 264 -21.19 17.29 -23.73
C LEU A 264 -19.82 17.11 -24.43
N PRO A 265 -19.05 16.07 -24.06
CA PRO A 265 -17.82 15.72 -24.78
C PRO A 265 -18.10 15.33 -26.23
N ALA A 266 -17.11 15.53 -27.10
CA ALA A 266 -17.20 15.21 -28.52
C ALA A 266 -17.29 13.70 -28.86
N SER A 267 -17.10 12.80 -27.88
CA SER A 267 -17.19 11.35 -28.10
C SER A 267 -17.52 10.57 -26.83
N ASP A 268 -18.06 9.36 -27.01
CA ASP A 268 -18.35 8.42 -25.92
C ASP A 268 -17.10 8.10 -25.10
N LEU A 269 -15.95 7.92 -25.75
CA LEU A 269 -14.69 7.66 -25.05
C LEU A 269 -14.29 8.83 -24.16
N ALA A 270 -14.45 10.07 -24.65
CA ALA A 270 -14.16 11.27 -23.87
C ALA A 270 -15.12 11.41 -22.68
N MET A 271 -16.40 11.07 -22.86
CA MET A 271 -17.39 11.02 -21.78
C MET A 271 -17.03 9.96 -20.73
N MET A 272 -16.73 8.74 -21.15
CA MET A 272 -16.37 7.65 -20.23
C MET A 272 -15.06 7.95 -19.48
N ARG A 273 -14.03 8.51 -20.14
CA ARG A 273 -12.79 8.95 -19.47
C ARG A 273 -13.06 10.04 -18.45
N ARG A 274 -13.97 10.99 -18.75
CA ARG A 274 -14.35 12.06 -17.82
C ARG A 274 -15.02 11.49 -16.57
N ILE A 275 -15.94 10.54 -16.72
CA ILE A 275 -16.60 9.84 -15.62
C ILE A 275 -15.58 9.05 -14.79
N ASP A 276 -14.68 8.31 -15.43
CA ASP A 276 -13.67 7.50 -14.76
C ASP A 276 -12.68 8.34 -13.96
N ARG A 277 -12.14 9.42 -14.57
CA ARG A 277 -11.28 10.39 -13.86
C ARG A 277 -12.01 10.99 -12.67
N ALA A 278 -13.28 11.38 -12.85
CA ALA A 278 -14.07 11.93 -11.76
C ALA A 278 -14.24 10.90 -10.63
N SER A 279 -14.50 9.63 -10.95
CA SER A 279 -14.66 8.56 -9.97
C SER A 279 -13.40 8.36 -9.13
N VAL A 280 -12.23 8.34 -9.76
CA VAL A 280 -10.93 8.23 -9.04
C VAL A 280 -10.70 9.44 -8.14
N TRP A 281 -10.82 10.66 -8.68
CA TRP A 281 -10.46 11.87 -7.94
C TRP A 281 -11.48 12.28 -6.89
N ARG A 282 -12.75 11.87 -7.04
CA ARG A 282 -13.78 12.03 -6.02
C ARG A 282 -13.57 11.06 -4.87
N SER A 283 -13.23 9.80 -5.17
CA SER A 283 -12.94 8.82 -4.14
C SER A 283 -11.80 9.27 -3.23
N VAL A 284 -12.11 9.40 -1.95
CA VAL A 284 -11.19 9.82 -0.91
C VAL A 284 -9.98 8.88 -0.78
N PRO A 285 -10.15 7.55 -0.64
CA PRO A 285 -9.01 6.64 -0.49
C PRO A 285 -8.10 6.66 -1.73
N LEU A 286 -8.68 6.76 -2.94
CA LEU A 286 -7.89 6.77 -4.18
C LEU A 286 -7.10 8.04 -4.37
N ARG A 287 -7.73 9.20 -4.18
CA ARG A 287 -7.03 10.49 -4.25
C ARG A 287 -5.86 10.56 -3.27
N ARG A 288 -6.09 10.14 -2.01
CA ARG A 288 -5.05 10.15 -0.97
C ARG A 288 -3.95 9.13 -1.25
N GLY A 289 -4.34 7.89 -1.57
CA GLY A 289 -3.41 6.80 -1.87
C GLY A 289 -2.53 7.09 -3.08
N THR A 290 -3.10 7.59 -4.18
CA THR A 290 -2.37 7.89 -5.41
C THR A 290 -1.33 8.98 -5.18
N ILE A 291 -1.69 10.06 -4.47
CA ILE A 291 -0.73 11.15 -4.14
C ILE A 291 0.39 10.59 -3.26
N PHE A 292 0.05 9.82 -2.23
CA PHE A 292 1.04 9.22 -1.34
C PHE A 292 2.03 8.33 -2.10
N LEU A 293 1.52 7.42 -2.93
CA LEU A 293 2.36 6.49 -3.70
C LEU A 293 3.14 7.14 -4.83
N ALA A 294 2.72 8.30 -5.33
CA ALA A 294 3.46 9.08 -6.32
C ALA A 294 4.62 9.88 -5.70
N VAL A 295 4.50 10.26 -4.42
CA VAL A 295 5.49 11.12 -3.73
C VAL A 295 6.44 10.30 -2.86
N ALA A 296 5.94 9.39 -2.04
CA ALA A 296 6.74 8.73 -1.01
C ALA A 296 7.93 7.93 -1.58
N PRO A 297 7.79 7.09 -2.63
CA PRO A 297 8.93 6.45 -3.28
C PRO A 297 9.95 7.44 -3.83
N GLY A 298 9.49 8.56 -4.41
CA GLY A 298 10.36 9.60 -4.95
C GLY A 298 11.17 10.32 -3.87
N VAL A 299 10.55 10.60 -2.73
CA VAL A 299 11.23 11.18 -1.55
C VAL A 299 12.24 10.20 -0.96
N VAL A 300 11.92 8.91 -0.89
CA VAL A 300 12.86 7.87 -0.46
C VAL A 300 14.04 7.78 -1.43
N ALA A 301 13.78 7.83 -2.74
CA ALA A 301 14.83 7.84 -3.75
C ALA A 301 15.74 9.08 -3.62
N LEU A 302 15.14 10.24 -3.39
CA LEU A 302 15.85 11.51 -3.16
C LEU A 302 16.73 11.45 -1.89
N ALA A 303 16.21 10.89 -0.79
CA ALA A 303 16.97 10.75 0.45
C ALA A 303 18.07 9.68 0.35
N GLY A 304 17.82 8.62 -0.42
CA GLY A 304 18.69 7.45 -0.57
C GLY A 304 19.79 7.58 -1.63
N ASP A 305 19.93 8.73 -2.30
CA ASP A 305 20.97 9.00 -3.29
C ASP A 305 21.02 7.95 -4.43
N LEU A 306 19.84 7.57 -4.93
CA LEU A 306 19.73 6.53 -5.95
C LEU A 306 20.31 7.00 -7.29
N THR A 307 21.12 6.15 -7.92
CA THR A 307 21.62 6.35 -9.28
C THR A 307 20.51 6.15 -10.31
N TRP A 308 20.68 6.71 -11.52
CA TRP A 308 19.74 6.52 -12.62
C TRP A 308 19.50 5.06 -13.00
N SER A 309 20.50 4.19 -12.87
CA SER A 309 20.32 2.75 -13.06
C SER A 309 19.42 2.14 -11.98
N ALA A 310 19.53 2.57 -10.72
CA ALA A 310 18.66 2.12 -9.64
C ALA A 310 17.23 2.68 -9.76
N LEU A 311 17.07 3.89 -10.33
CA LEU A 311 15.75 4.48 -10.58
C LEU A 311 14.87 3.64 -11.50
N ALA A 312 15.44 2.75 -12.34
CA ALA A 312 14.68 1.80 -13.16
C ALA A 312 13.82 0.81 -12.34
N LEU A 313 14.09 0.66 -11.03
CA LEU A 313 13.28 -0.16 -10.12
C LEU A 313 12.03 0.57 -9.61
N MET A 314 12.04 1.91 -9.59
CA MET A 314 10.96 2.72 -9.01
C MET A 314 9.61 2.61 -9.73
N PRO A 315 9.55 2.57 -11.08
CA PRO A 315 8.27 2.41 -11.77
C PRO A 315 7.49 1.17 -11.31
N GLY A 316 8.19 0.07 -11.06
CA GLY A 316 7.61 -1.17 -10.54
C GLY A 316 6.91 -0.98 -9.20
N LEU A 317 7.60 -0.33 -8.25
CA LEU A 317 7.07 -0.05 -6.91
C LEU A 317 5.84 0.86 -6.95
N VAL A 318 5.91 1.95 -7.72
CA VAL A 318 4.83 2.95 -7.80
C VAL A 318 3.62 2.37 -8.51
N ALA A 319 3.82 1.76 -9.68
CA ALA A 319 2.71 1.23 -10.46
C ALA A 319 2.03 0.06 -9.76
N SER A 320 2.79 -0.83 -9.12
CA SER A 320 2.21 -1.93 -8.34
C SER A 320 1.37 -1.40 -7.18
N GLY A 321 1.90 -0.44 -6.40
CA GLY A 321 1.15 0.20 -5.33
C GLY A 321 -0.15 0.87 -5.83
N CYS A 322 -0.06 1.66 -6.90
CA CYS A 322 -1.22 2.39 -7.43
C CYS A 322 -2.29 1.45 -8.00
N VAL A 323 -1.91 0.34 -8.64
CA VAL A 323 -2.87 -0.69 -9.07
C VAL A 323 -3.55 -1.37 -7.88
N LEU A 324 -2.87 -1.53 -6.76
CA LEU A 324 -3.50 -2.08 -5.56
C LEU A 324 -4.58 -1.16 -4.98
N LEU A 325 -4.58 0.15 -5.26
CA LEU A 325 -5.61 1.05 -4.75
C LEU A 325 -7.00 0.81 -5.33
N PHE A 326 -7.07 0.43 -6.62
CA PHE A 326 -8.34 0.13 -7.30
C PHE A 326 -8.20 -0.74 -8.54
N GLY A 327 -7.02 -0.76 -9.17
CA GLY A 327 -6.74 -1.53 -10.39
C GLY A 327 -7.04 -3.02 -10.27
N VAL A 328 -6.81 -3.62 -9.09
CA VAL A 328 -7.15 -5.03 -8.81
C VAL A 328 -8.65 -5.34 -8.88
N ASN A 329 -9.49 -4.32 -8.75
CA ASN A 329 -10.94 -4.40 -8.86
C ASN A 329 -11.50 -3.15 -9.56
N LEU A 330 -11.05 -2.88 -10.80
CA LEU A 330 -11.37 -1.65 -11.55
C LEU A 330 -12.84 -1.22 -11.52
N TRP A 331 -13.75 -2.18 -11.50
CA TRP A 331 -15.19 -1.96 -11.55
C TRP A 331 -15.77 -1.42 -10.24
N CYS A 332 -15.07 -1.53 -9.10
CA CYS A 332 -15.49 -0.91 -7.84
C CYS A 332 -15.51 0.63 -7.86
N LEU A 333 -14.90 1.24 -8.88
CA LEU A 333 -15.00 2.68 -9.10
C LEU A 333 -16.44 3.14 -9.37
N ASP A 334 -17.28 2.26 -9.94
CA ASP A 334 -18.70 2.53 -10.14
C ASP A 334 -19.55 2.01 -8.98
N GLY A 335 -19.11 0.94 -8.29
CA GLY A 335 -19.88 0.27 -7.24
C GLY A 335 -21.29 -0.08 -7.71
N ARG A 336 -22.30 0.30 -6.93
CA ARG A 336 -23.73 0.16 -7.32
C ARG A 336 -24.10 0.92 -8.59
N GLY A 337 -23.39 2.01 -8.90
CA GLY A 337 -23.58 2.80 -10.12
C GLY A 337 -23.20 2.06 -11.41
N LEU A 338 -22.56 0.89 -11.32
CA LEU A 338 -22.21 0.09 -12.50
C LEU A 338 -23.47 -0.39 -13.25
N LEU A 339 -24.56 -0.67 -12.52
CA LEU A 339 -25.83 -1.07 -13.15
C LEU A 339 -26.39 0.06 -14.02
N TRP A 340 -26.39 1.28 -13.51
CA TRP A 340 -26.76 2.46 -14.31
C TRP A 340 -25.82 2.62 -15.50
N ARG A 341 -24.52 2.45 -15.30
CA ARG A 341 -23.53 2.62 -16.35
C ARG A 341 -23.69 1.63 -17.51
N GLU A 342 -24.14 0.41 -17.24
CA GLU A 342 -24.46 -0.60 -18.26
C GLU A 342 -25.72 -0.26 -19.07
N THR A 343 -26.59 0.64 -18.59
CA THR A 343 -27.76 1.10 -19.36
C THR A 343 -27.42 2.20 -20.38
N LEU A 344 -26.19 2.73 -20.34
CA LEU A 344 -25.78 3.76 -21.28
C LEU A 344 -25.64 3.18 -22.69
N PRO A 345 -26.03 3.92 -23.74
CA PRO A 345 -25.97 3.47 -25.13
C PRO A 345 -24.54 3.56 -25.68
N VAL A 346 -23.57 2.93 -25.00
CA VAL A 346 -22.14 2.96 -25.33
C VAL A 346 -21.64 1.54 -25.53
N ALA A 347 -20.82 1.33 -26.57
CA ALA A 347 -20.25 0.01 -26.84
C ALA A 347 -19.36 -0.47 -25.65
N PRO A 348 -19.47 -1.74 -25.20
CA PRO A 348 -18.71 -2.26 -24.06
C PRO A 348 -17.18 -2.10 -24.19
N ARG A 349 -16.66 -2.13 -25.42
CA ARG A 349 -15.23 -1.91 -25.69
C ARG A 349 -14.76 -0.51 -25.35
N VAL A 350 -15.63 0.49 -25.52
CA VAL A 350 -15.32 1.90 -25.18
C VAL A 350 -15.21 2.05 -23.66
N LEU A 351 -16.06 1.35 -22.90
CA LEU A 351 -15.99 1.30 -21.44
C LEU A 351 -14.62 0.76 -20.96
N VAL A 352 -14.19 -0.37 -21.53
CA VAL A 352 -12.87 -0.97 -21.21
C VAL A 352 -11.72 -0.07 -21.63
N ALA A 353 -11.81 0.53 -22.82
CA ALA A 353 -10.79 1.45 -23.31
C ALA A 353 -10.65 2.66 -22.37
N ALA A 354 -11.77 3.28 -21.96
CA ALA A 354 -11.77 4.38 -21.00
C ALA A 354 -11.11 3.98 -19.67
N ARG A 355 -11.47 2.81 -19.12
CA ARG A 355 -10.89 2.28 -17.89
C ARG A 355 -9.39 2.04 -18.00
N ALA A 356 -8.96 1.39 -19.08
CA ALA A 356 -7.56 1.11 -19.36
C ALA A 356 -6.75 2.42 -19.48
N THR A 357 -7.28 3.41 -20.20
CA THR A 357 -6.64 4.71 -20.39
C THR A 357 -6.54 5.48 -19.09
N VAL A 358 -7.61 5.58 -18.29
CA VAL A 358 -7.55 6.32 -17.01
C VAL A 358 -6.62 5.64 -16.01
N LEU A 359 -6.61 4.31 -15.94
CA LEU A 359 -5.64 3.61 -15.11
C LEU A 359 -4.20 3.90 -15.61
N ALA A 360 -3.94 3.80 -16.90
CA ALA A 360 -2.62 4.10 -17.46
C ALA A 360 -2.17 5.54 -17.17
N GLU A 361 -3.06 6.53 -17.32
CA GLU A 361 -2.78 7.94 -17.00
C GLU A 361 -2.34 8.13 -15.56
N ILE A 362 -3.05 7.52 -14.61
CA ILE A 362 -2.73 7.63 -13.19
C ILE A 362 -1.38 6.99 -12.89
N LEU A 363 -1.12 5.81 -13.44
CA LEU A 363 0.14 5.09 -13.22
C LEU A 363 1.33 5.83 -13.85
N LEU A 364 1.16 6.36 -15.07
CA LEU A 364 2.18 7.17 -15.74
C LEU A 364 2.45 8.47 -14.97
N ALA A 365 1.41 9.20 -14.58
CA ALA A 365 1.57 10.44 -13.83
C ALA A 365 2.28 10.20 -12.48
N ALA A 366 1.88 9.16 -11.75
CA ALA A 366 2.52 8.80 -10.49
C ALA A 366 3.98 8.38 -10.69
N GLY A 367 4.26 7.53 -11.69
CA GLY A 367 5.60 7.07 -12.02
C GLY A 367 6.52 8.21 -12.46
N LEU A 368 6.05 9.10 -13.34
CA LEU A 368 6.80 10.28 -13.78
C LEU A 368 7.11 11.22 -12.61
N LEU A 369 6.15 11.46 -11.72
CA LEU A 369 6.40 12.28 -10.53
C LEU A 369 7.46 11.66 -9.61
N THR A 370 7.39 10.35 -9.36
CA THR A 370 8.41 9.63 -8.59
C THR A 370 9.79 9.72 -9.24
N LEU A 371 9.87 9.52 -10.56
CA LEU A 371 11.12 9.60 -11.31
C LEU A 371 11.69 11.03 -11.31
N ALA A 372 10.84 12.05 -11.44
CA ALA A 372 11.25 13.44 -11.36
C ALA A 372 11.85 13.74 -9.98
N LEU A 373 11.19 13.30 -8.89
CA LEU A 373 11.69 13.47 -7.53
C LEU A 373 13.02 12.74 -7.30
N GLY A 374 13.14 11.49 -7.74
CA GLY A 374 14.39 10.73 -7.64
C GLY A 374 15.52 11.29 -8.50
N GLY A 375 15.19 11.83 -9.68
CA GLY A 375 16.13 12.40 -10.64
C GLY A 375 16.80 13.70 -10.15
N ILE A 376 16.18 14.45 -9.23
CA ILE A 376 16.74 15.72 -8.71
C ILE A 376 18.14 15.51 -8.13
N ARG A 377 18.39 14.40 -7.44
CA ARG A 377 19.69 14.10 -6.81
C ARG A 377 20.57 13.18 -7.65
N ALA A 378 19.97 12.37 -8.52
CA ALA A 378 20.70 11.41 -9.37
C ALA A 378 21.60 12.08 -10.44
N GLY A 379 21.56 13.40 -10.60
CA GLY A 379 22.35 14.15 -11.58
C GLY A 379 21.81 14.04 -13.00
N VAL A 380 22.63 14.38 -14.00
CA VAL A 380 22.24 14.28 -15.41
C VAL A 380 22.36 12.83 -15.88
N PRO A 381 21.28 12.20 -16.39
CA PRO A 381 21.34 10.83 -16.87
C PRO A 381 22.14 10.73 -18.17
N HIS A 382 22.82 9.61 -18.36
CA HIS A 382 23.22 9.20 -19.71
C HIS A 382 21.96 8.88 -20.54
N PRO A 383 21.90 9.20 -21.85
CA PRO A 383 20.72 8.96 -22.69
C PRO A 383 20.19 7.52 -22.64
N THR A 384 21.09 6.53 -22.57
CA THR A 384 20.72 5.11 -22.46
C THR A 384 20.05 4.77 -21.14
N GLN A 385 20.46 5.41 -20.04
CA GLN A 385 19.85 5.24 -18.72
C GLN A 385 18.46 5.88 -18.69
N ALA A 386 18.33 7.11 -19.19
CA ALA A 386 17.04 7.78 -19.31
C ALA A 386 16.04 6.95 -20.15
N LEU A 387 16.49 6.45 -21.31
CA LEU A 387 15.67 5.60 -22.17
C LEU A 387 15.25 4.31 -21.44
N ALA A 388 16.18 3.60 -20.80
CA ALA A 388 15.86 2.37 -20.07
C ALA A 388 14.86 2.61 -18.93
N VAL A 389 14.98 3.72 -18.19
CA VAL A 389 14.04 4.09 -17.13
C VAL A 389 12.64 4.41 -17.69
N LEU A 390 12.57 5.15 -18.80
CA LEU A 390 11.29 5.46 -19.45
C LEU A 390 10.62 4.21 -20.03
N LEU A 391 11.40 3.32 -20.65
CA LEU A 391 10.91 2.04 -21.15
C LEU A 391 10.41 1.14 -20.01
N ALA A 392 11.14 1.08 -18.89
CA ALA A 392 10.70 0.36 -17.70
C ALA A 392 9.35 0.87 -17.20
N LEU A 393 9.15 2.20 -17.17
CA LEU A 393 7.86 2.80 -16.80
C LEU A 393 6.74 2.37 -17.74
N VAL A 394 6.93 2.52 -19.06
CA VAL A 394 5.90 2.16 -20.05
C VAL A 394 5.53 0.68 -19.96
N VAL A 395 6.52 -0.21 -19.87
CA VAL A 395 6.32 -1.65 -19.78
C VAL A 395 5.56 -2.01 -18.51
N VAL A 396 6.00 -1.50 -17.35
CA VAL A 396 5.36 -1.77 -16.07
C VAL A 396 3.92 -1.26 -16.06
N VAL A 397 3.64 -0.07 -16.61
CA VAL A 397 2.26 0.43 -16.74
C VAL A 397 1.43 -0.52 -17.60
N GLY A 398 1.93 -0.98 -18.74
CA GLY A 398 1.24 -1.96 -19.58
C GLY A 398 0.94 -3.27 -18.84
N GLN A 399 1.93 -3.80 -18.11
CA GLN A 399 1.78 -5.00 -17.28
C GLN A 399 0.69 -4.80 -16.22
N ALA A 400 0.72 -3.67 -15.52
CA ALA A 400 -0.17 -3.33 -14.42
C ALA A 400 -1.62 -3.12 -14.91
N VAL A 401 -1.83 -2.42 -16.03
CA VAL A 401 -3.14 -2.27 -16.69
C VAL A 401 -3.69 -3.61 -17.15
N SER A 402 -2.86 -4.43 -17.81
CA SER A 402 -3.25 -5.76 -18.28
C SER A 402 -3.59 -6.72 -17.13
N ALA A 403 -2.94 -6.56 -15.98
CA ALA A 403 -3.23 -7.32 -14.77
C ALA A 403 -4.55 -6.87 -14.14
N GLY A 404 -4.74 -5.56 -13.96
CA GLY A 404 -5.96 -4.99 -13.39
C GLY A 404 -7.22 -5.42 -14.14
N LEU A 405 -7.24 -5.28 -15.47
CA LEU A 405 -8.38 -5.68 -16.30
C LEU A 405 -8.72 -7.18 -16.19
N ARG A 406 -7.70 -8.05 -16.11
CA ARG A 406 -7.91 -9.49 -16.00
C ARG A 406 -8.41 -9.88 -14.60
N TRP A 407 -7.87 -9.26 -13.56
CA TRP A 407 -8.23 -9.57 -12.19
C TRP A 407 -9.62 -9.06 -11.84
N SER A 408 -9.97 -7.84 -12.26
CA SER A 408 -11.29 -7.27 -12.03
C SER A 408 -12.41 -8.04 -12.73
N ALA A 409 -12.13 -8.64 -13.89
CA ALA A 409 -13.07 -9.51 -14.59
C ALA A 409 -13.17 -10.91 -13.97
N ALA A 410 -12.04 -11.49 -13.54
CA ALA A 410 -12.00 -12.86 -13.04
C ALA A 410 -12.46 -12.99 -11.57
N HIS A 411 -12.24 -11.97 -10.75
CA HIS A 411 -12.55 -11.97 -9.32
C HIS A 411 -13.14 -10.61 -8.90
N PRO A 412 -14.34 -10.26 -9.39
CA PRO A 412 -15.00 -9.03 -8.99
C PRO A 412 -15.33 -9.04 -7.48
N HIS A 413 -15.30 -7.86 -6.86
CA HIS A 413 -15.71 -7.69 -5.46
C HIS A 413 -16.71 -6.55 -5.31
N ALA A 414 -17.74 -6.79 -4.51
CA ALA A 414 -18.69 -5.80 -4.00
C ALA A 414 -17.97 -4.85 -3.03
N VAL A 415 -17.51 -3.71 -3.54
CA VAL A 415 -16.84 -2.69 -2.74
C VAL A 415 -17.36 -1.32 -3.14
N ASP A 416 -17.68 -0.52 -2.12
CA ASP A 416 -17.96 0.91 -2.27
C ASP A 416 -16.79 1.73 -1.72
N LEU A 417 -16.19 2.57 -2.58
CA LEU A 417 -15.04 3.42 -2.26
C LEU A 417 -15.43 4.82 -1.73
N ARG A 418 -16.62 4.94 -1.13
CA ARG A 418 -17.10 6.15 -0.42
C ARG A 418 -16.28 6.48 0.82
N SER A 419 -16.00 5.48 1.66
CA SER A 419 -15.24 5.67 2.91
C SER A 419 -13.76 5.87 2.63
N ALA A 420 -13.12 6.78 3.38
CA ALA A 420 -11.67 6.93 3.40
C ALA A 420 -10.89 5.65 3.73
N ARG A 421 -11.58 4.67 4.33
CA ARG A 421 -11.03 3.43 4.88
C ARG A 421 -11.35 2.19 4.03
N ALA A 422 -12.09 2.40 2.94
CA ALA A 422 -12.48 1.34 2.02
C ALA A 422 -11.27 0.79 1.25
N THR A 423 -11.31 -0.52 0.99
CA THR A 423 -10.27 -1.25 0.23
C THR A 423 -10.91 -1.97 -0.95
N PRO A 424 -10.29 -1.96 -2.14
CA PRO A 424 -10.91 -2.47 -3.38
C PRO A 424 -11.11 -3.98 -3.41
N ALA A 425 -10.44 -4.73 -2.53
CA ALA A 425 -10.56 -6.17 -2.42
C ALA A 425 -10.29 -6.64 -0.96
N PRO A 426 -10.71 -7.86 -0.59
CA PRO A 426 -10.40 -8.43 0.72
C PRO A 426 -8.89 -8.49 0.99
N PRO A 427 -8.43 -8.32 2.25
CA PRO A 427 -6.99 -8.21 2.56
C PRO A 427 -6.12 -9.38 2.07
N LEU A 428 -6.60 -10.62 2.15
CA LEU A 428 -5.83 -11.77 1.68
C LEU A 428 -5.71 -11.82 0.15
N ALA A 429 -6.75 -11.41 -0.57
CA ALA A 429 -6.68 -11.26 -2.02
C ALA A 429 -5.68 -10.15 -2.39
N MET A 430 -5.69 -9.04 -1.66
CA MET A 430 -4.74 -7.94 -1.80
C MET A 430 -3.28 -8.39 -1.63
N VAL A 431 -2.98 -9.24 -0.64
CA VAL A 431 -1.63 -9.82 -0.46
C VAL A 431 -1.23 -10.64 -1.70
N GLY A 432 -2.14 -11.48 -2.20
CA GLY A 432 -1.90 -12.28 -3.41
C GLY A 432 -1.65 -11.43 -4.66
N TYR A 433 -2.44 -10.37 -4.88
CA TYR A 433 -2.22 -9.43 -5.97
C TYR A 433 -0.92 -8.67 -5.80
N SER A 434 -0.60 -8.21 -4.59
CA SER A 434 0.63 -7.49 -4.28
C SER A 434 1.85 -8.34 -4.56
N LEU A 435 1.87 -9.60 -4.13
CA LEU A 435 2.99 -10.50 -4.36
C LEU A 435 3.21 -10.76 -5.86
N ARG A 436 2.12 -11.03 -6.61
CA ARG A 436 2.19 -11.27 -8.05
C ARG A 436 2.67 -10.03 -8.82
N LEU A 437 2.19 -8.84 -8.45
CA LEU A 437 2.66 -7.59 -9.04
C LEU A 437 4.12 -7.36 -8.70
N ALA A 438 4.46 -7.37 -7.40
CA ALA A 438 5.80 -7.10 -6.92
C ALA A 438 6.83 -7.98 -7.61
N LEU A 439 6.61 -9.29 -7.68
CA LEU A 439 7.51 -10.21 -8.40
C LEU A 439 7.68 -9.80 -9.86
N ALA A 440 6.58 -9.66 -10.62
CA ALA A 440 6.64 -9.34 -12.04
C ALA A 440 7.32 -7.98 -12.31
N THR A 441 6.98 -6.97 -11.52
CA THR A 441 7.51 -5.61 -11.69
C THR A 441 8.95 -5.48 -11.21
N THR A 442 9.34 -6.20 -10.16
CA THR A 442 10.72 -6.22 -9.66
C THR A 442 11.64 -6.91 -10.66
N PHE A 443 11.25 -8.06 -11.22
CA PHE A 443 12.04 -8.69 -12.28
C PHE A 443 12.20 -7.76 -13.49
N THR A 444 11.11 -7.12 -13.92
CA THR A 444 11.16 -6.14 -15.02
C THR A 444 12.12 -4.99 -14.70
N GLY A 445 12.01 -4.40 -13.51
CA GLY A 445 12.88 -3.32 -13.06
C GLY A 445 14.35 -3.74 -12.96
N LEU A 446 14.64 -4.97 -12.50
CA LEU A 446 16.00 -5.52 -12.44
C LEU A 446 16.61 -5.64 -13.83
N PHE A 447 15.88 -6.20 -14.82
CA PHE A 447 16.36 -6.26 -16.19
C PHE A 447 16.68 -4.87 -16.76
N PHE A 448 15.77 -3.90 -16.63
CA PHE A 448 16.02 -2.55 -17.12
C PHE A 448 17.14 -1.83 -16.36
N SER A 449 17.29 -2.07 -15.05
CA SER A 449 18.38 -1.54 -14.23
C SER A 449 19.73 -2.08 -14.70
N THR A 450 19.84 -3.40 -14.96
CA THR A 450 21.04 -4.03 -15.52
C THR A 450 21.37 -3.51 -16.92
N LEU A 451 20.38 -3.37 -17.79
CA LEU A 451 20.58 -2.84 -19.15
C LEU A 451 20.99 -1.36 -19.13
N ALA A 452 20.43 -0.57 -18.19
CA ALA A 452 20.85 0.81 -17.95
C ALA A 452 22.30 0.89 -17.47
N ALA A 453 22.70 0.00 -16.56
CA ALA A 453 24.06 -0.04 -16.01
C ALA A 453 25.11 -0.46 -17.06
N THR A 454 24.72 -1.32 -18.01
CA THR A 454 25.61 -1.80 -19.09
C THR A 454 25.55 -0.95 -20.36
N GLY A 455 24.70 0.08 -20.42
CA GLY A 455 24.55 0.97 -21.57
C GLY A 455 23.88 0.33 -22.80
N ARG A 456 23.27 -0.86 -22.66
CA ARG A 456 22.68 -1.64 -23.77
C ARG A 456 21.26 -1.19 -24.12
N ALA A 457 21.15 -0.02 -24.76
CA ALA A 457 19.87 0.55 -25.18
C ALA A 457 19.14 -0.30 -26.24
N ASP A 458 19.89 -0.97 -27.11
CA ASP A 458 19.40 -1.93 -28.10
C ASP A 458 18.56 -3.04 -27.45
N LEU A 459 19.11 -3.68 -26.43
CA LEU A 459 18.46 -4.75 -25.69
C LEU A 459 17.30 -4.23 -24.83
N ALA A 460 17.41 -3.00 -24.29
CA ALA A 460 16.34 -2.38 -23.53
C ALA A 460 15.10 -2.15 -24.41
N VAL A 461 15.28 -1.63 -25.64
CA VAL A 461 14.21 -1.43 -26.61
C VAL A 461 13.61 -2.77 -27.03
N ALA A 462 14.43 -3.75 -27.39
CA ALA A 462 13.95 -5.07 -27.79
C ALA A 462 13.11 -5.73 -26.68
N LEU A 463 13.59 -5.72 -25.44
CA LEU A 463 12.87 -6.24 -24.28
C LEU A 463 11.56 -5.47 -24.06
N ALA A 464 11.57 -4.14 -24.17
CA ALA A 464 10.39 -3.32 -24.01
C ALA A 464 9.31 -3.65 -25.03
N VAL A 465 9.68 -3.79 -26.31
CA VAL A 465 8.75 -4.15 -27.39
C VAL A 465 8.09 -5.49 -27.09
N VAL A 466 8.85 -6.51 -26.69
CA VAL A 466 8.32 -7.84 -26.37
C VAL A 466 7.34 -7.76 -25.19
N LEU A 467 7.75 -7.17 -24.07
CA LEU A 467 6.92 -7.11 -22.86
C LEU A 467 5.67 -6.22 -23.05
N PHE A 468 5.79 -5.15 -23.83
CA PHE A 468 4.67 -4.28 -24.17
C PHE A 468 3.69 -4.97 -25.12
N ALA A 469 4.18 -5.69 -26.15
CA ALA A 469 3.32 -6.48 -27.04
C ALA A 469 2.51 -7.53 -26.27
N VAL A 470 3.14 -8.25 -25.33
CA VAL A 470 2.45 -9.20 -24.44
C VAL A 470 1.34 -8.52 -23.64
N SER A 471 1.62 -7.32 -23.10
CA SER A 471 0.65 -6.54 -22.33
C SER A 471 -0.52 -6.09 -23.21
N THR A 472 -0.25 -5.60 -24.41
CA THR A 472 -1.26 -5.21 -25.40
C THR A 472 -2.17 -6.37 -25.79
N VAL A 473 -1.61 -7.54 -26.11
CA VAL A 473 -2.41 -8.74 -26.41
C VAL A 473 -3.32 -9.10 -25.24
N ARG A 474 -2.84 -9.01 -23.99
CA ARG A 474 -3.63 -9.28 -22.79
C ARG A 474 -4.77 -8.27 -22.60
N ILE A 475 -4.52 -6.99 -22.87
CA ILE A 475 -5.56 -5.93 -22.82
C ILE A 475 -6.62 -6.18 -23.88
N LEU A 476 -6.23 -6.49 -25.12
CA LEU A 476 -7.16 -6.80 -26.21
C LEU A 476 -8.02 -8.03 -25.89
N ARG A 477 -7.43 -9.08 -25.29
CA ARG A 477 -8.17 -10.26 -24.81
C ARG A 477 -9.16 -9.91 -23.71
N ALA A 478 -8.79 -9.03 -22.77
CA ALA A 478 -9.71 -8.56 -21.73
C ALA A 478 -10.88 -7.76 -22.33
N ALA A 479 -10.63 -6.88 -23.30
CA ALA A 479 -11.67 -6.14 -24.01
C ALA A 479 -12.63 -7.05 -24.78
N ARG A 480 -12.11 -8.12 -25.43
CA ARG A 480 -12.95 -9.14 -26.08
C ARG A 480 -13.83 -9.88 -25.08
N ARG A 481 -13.28 -10.29 -23.93
CA ARG A 481 -14.05 -10.93 -22.84
C ARG A 481 -15.14 -10.04 -22.28
N TRP A 482 -14.87 -8.75 -22.08
CA TRP A 482 -15.89 -7.81 -21.62
C TRP A 482 -17.00 -7.56 -22.63
N SER A 483 -16.73 -7.79 -23.93
CA SER A 483 -17.75 -7.69 -24.97
C SER A 483 -18.81 -8.80 -24.84
N ASP A 484 -18.47 -9.94 -24.21
CA ASP A 484 -19.41 -11.02 -23.92
C ASP A 484 -20.41 -10.56 -22.82
N PRO A 485 -21.71 -10.50 -23.14
CA PRO A 485 -22.73 -10.03 -22.21
C PRO A 485 -22.85 -10.91 -20.96
N VAL A 486 -22.60 -12.22 -21.04
CA VAL A 486 -22.74 -13.13 -19.89
C VAL A 486 -21.64 -12.88 -18.87
N GLN A 487 -20.38 -12.79 -19.34
CA GLN A 487 -19.25 -12.47 -18.47
C GLN A 487 -19.41 -11.09 -17.84
N ARG A 488 -19.86 -10.11 -18.63
CA ARG A 488 -20.10 -8.75 -18.15
C ARG A 488 -21.20 -8.70 -17.09
N ALA A 489 -22.34 -9.33 -17.34
CA ALA A 489 -23.46 -9.40 -16.39
C ALA A 489 -23.03 -10.05 -15.06
N GLY A 490 -22.20 -11.09 -15.10
CA GLY A 490 -21.66 -11.72 -13.89
C GLY A 490 -20.81 -10.76 -13.04
N VAL A 491 -19.98 -9.93 -13.68
CA VAL A 491 -19.21 -8.90 -12.98
C VAL A 491 -20.12 -7.82 -12.41
N VAL A 492 -21.08 -7.34 -13.20
CA VAL A 492 -22.03 -6.30 -12.79
C VAL A 492 -22.84 -6.75 -11.59
N ALA A 493 -23.37 -7.97 -11.61
CA ALA A 493 -24.14 -8.54 -10.49
C ALA A 493 -23.32 -8.62 -9.19
N VAL A 494 -22.03 -8.97 -9.27
CA VAL A 494 -21.17 -9.05 -8.08
C VAL A 494 -20.78 -7.67 -7.55
N VAL A 495 -20.49 -6.70 -8.42
CA VAL A 495 -20.03 -5.36 -8.00
C VAL A 495 -21.17 -4.50 -7.45
N THR A 496 -22.41 -4.78 -7.87
CA THR A 496 -23.60 -4.01 -7.50
C THR A 496 -24.35 -4.57 -6.29
N ALA A 497 -24.07 -5.82 -5.90
CA ALA A 497 -24.51 -6.41 -4.63
C ALA A 497 -23.94 -5.64 -3.44
#